data_AF-A0A3S9I7N2-F1
#
_entry.id   AF-A0A3S9I7N2-F1
#
_cell.length_a   1.000
_cell.length_b   1.000
_cell.length_c   1.000
_cell.angle_alpha   90.00
_cell.angle_beta   90.00
_cell.angle_gamma   90.00
#
_symmetry.space_group_name_H-M   'P 1'
#
loop_
_entity.id
_entity.type
_entity.pdbx_description
1 polymer ?
#
loop_
_entity_poly.entity_id
_entity_poly.type
_entity_poly.pdbx_seq_one_letter_code
_entity_poly.pdbx_strand_id
1 'polypeptide(L)'
;MGPLIAVMGSADPGRRLDPPLTDADDALKACEEIGAELAAEGCRIIVYSSEAQFVESRVVTGFLTREDLPDGSVQVRPPYEDGDIDFPLRDERPEVFDLRYEPGNDWEVSFYRSLRDVDGVILVGGGRSTLVTGMICLAFGIPLYPLAAFGGSARKVWETMNRSTHHATADEVSAMGAQWGPGSAQRLVRLLGTQRERRAEKQREEARSRLGATLRAGLGAVTGMLLLLLGFATIPLTYAVESSTAVNLSALIVGALATGTSGAITRTVFDRETHWARTAVLGMSAGGIAFLLFVSAQLAASPDILAGEGVRRLLFFVLAVGYVSGFTFDAVYNRLKQAEPPAPPVLPGLPTGVPGGATPPQGPGGA
;
A
#
# COMPACT_ATOMS: atom_id res chain seq x y z
N MET A 1 -19.59 -5.82 18.41
CA MET A 1 -19.29 -4.44 18.86
C MET A 1 -19.26 -3.54 17.65
N GLY A 2 -19.83 -2.34 17.75
CA GLY A 2 -19.83 -1.37 16.66
C GLY A 2 -18.47 -0.72 16.40
N PRO A 3 -18.35 0.05 15.29
CA PRO A 3 -17.14 0.80 14.94
C PRO A 3 -16.63 1.66 16.10
N LEU A 4 -15.31 1.72 16.30
CA LEU A 4 -14.69 2.63 17.27
C LEU A 4 -14.23 3.91 16.57
N ILE A 5 -14.84 5.04 16.92
CA ILE A 5 -14.56 6.35 16.31
C ILE A 5 -13.81 7.24 17.30
N ALA A 6 -12.64 7.74 16.90
CA ALA A 6 -11.97 8.79 17.65
C ALA A 6 -12.54 10.15 17.27
N VAL A 7 -12.81 10.97 18.27
CA VAL A 7 -13.04 12.41 18.06
C VAL A 7 -11.94 13.19 18.74
N MET A 8 -11.42 14.19 18.03
CA MET A 8 -10.33 15.01 18.52
C MET A 8 -10.49 16.43 18.02
N GLY A 9 -10.18 17.40 18.87
CA GLY A 9 -10.26 18.78 18.45
C GLY A 9 -10.27 19.74 19.60
N SER A 10 -10.42 21.00 19.26
CA SER A 10 -10.67 22.05 20.23
C SER A 10 -11.43 23.15 19.53
N ALA A 11 -12.53 23.56 20.17
CA ALA A 11 -13.35 24.69 19.78
C ALA A 11 -13.26 25.81 20.83
N ASP A 12 -12.14 25.88 21.56
CA ASP A 12 -11.90 26.92 22.55
C ASP A 12 -11.63 28.28 21.87
N PRO A 13 -12.49 29.31 22.06
CA PRO A 13 -12.30 30.63 21.47
C PRO A 13 -11.06 31.35 22.03
N GLY A 14 -10.54 30.95 23.19
CA GLY A 14 -9.32 31.50 23.78
C GLY A 14 -8.04 31.06 23.05
N ARG A 15 -8.11 30.00 22.21
CA ARG A 15 -6.94 29.50 21.48
C ARG A 15 -6.75 30.26 20.18
N ARG A 16 -5.51 30.72 19.97
CA ARG A 16 -5.09 31.27 18.68
C ARG A 16 -4.84 30.14 17.68
N LEU A 17 -5.83 29.86 16.85
CA LEU A 17 -5.73 28.89 15.76
C LEU A 17 -5.42 29.58 14.42
N ASP A 18 -4.84 28.83 13.50
CA ASP A 18 -4.63 29.23 12.12
C ASP A 18 -5.01 28.05 11.20
N PRO A 19 -6.02 28.18 10.32
CA PRO A 19 -6.99 29.29 10.25
C PRO A 19 -7.74 29.48 11.59
N PRO A 20 -8.24 30.69 11.89
CA PRO A 20 -8.97 30.95 13.13
C PRO A 20 -10.22 30.08 13.23
N LEU A 21 -10.63 29.80 14.46
CA LEU A 21 -11.93 29.17 14.74
C LEU A 21 -13.05 30.13 14.33
N THR A 22 -14.08 29.62 13.69
CA THR A 22 -15.32 30.34 13.38
C THR A 22 -16.48 29.72 14.14
N ASP A 23 -17.37 30.56 14.67
CA ASP A 23 -18.63 30.13 15.32
C ASP A 23 -18.43 29.05 16.40
N ALA A 24 -17.61 29.34 17.40
CA ALA A 24 -17.21 28.39 18.45
C ALA A 24 -18.40 27.70 19.15
N ASP A 25 -19.47 28.45 19.45
CA ASP A 25 -20.67 27.91 20.08
C ASP A 25 -21.38 26.90 19.18
N ASP A 26 -21.43 27.16 17.87
CA ASP A 26 -22.03 26.23 16.91
C ASP A 26 -21.13 25.02 16.66
N ALA A 27 -19.80 25.17 16.77
CA ALA A 27 -18.88 24.04 16.76
C ALA A 27 -19.10 23.10 17.95
N LEU A 28 -19.37 23.64 19.14
CA LEU A 28 -19.68 22.83 20.34
C LEU A 28 -21.03 22.11 20.20
N LYS A 29 -22.07 22.80 19.70
CA LYS A 29 -23.36 22.16 19.39
C LYS A 29 -23.22 21.05 18.34
N ALA A 30 -22.44 21.30 17.29
CA ALA A 30 -22.15 20.29 16.28
C ALA A 30 -21.49 19.04 16.89
N CYS A 31 -20.62 19.20 17.90
CA CYS A 31 -20.02 18.08 18.61
C CYS A 31 -21.06 17.26 19.40
N GLU A 32 -22.03 17.91 20.05
CA GLU A 32 -23.15 17.22 20.71
C GLU A 32 -24.02 16.46 19.69
N GLU A 33 -24.35 17.08 18.55
CA GLU A 33 -25.09 16.43 17.46
C GLU A 33 -24.34 15.22 16.88
N ILE A 34 -23.03 15.34 16.69
CA ILE A 34 -22.16 14.24 16.25
C ILE A 34 -22.18 13.09 17.27
N GLY A 35 -22.07 13.40 18.56
CA GLY A 35 -22.14 12.39 19.62
C GLY A 35 -23.45 11.62 19.59
N ALA A 36 -24.58 12.33 19.52
CA ALA A 36 -25.91 11.72 19.47
C ALA A 36 -26.07 10.82 18.23
N GLU A 37 -25.61 11.26 17.07
CA GLU A 37 -25.68 10.46 15.85
C GLU A 37 -24.76 9.22 15.89
N LEU A 38 -23.55 9.34 16.43
CA LEU A 38 -22.64 8.20 16.62
C LEU A 38 -23.29 7.13 17.52
N ALA A 39 -23.96 7.55 18.59
CA ALA A 39 -24.72 6.66 19.46
C ALA A 39 -25.91 6.03 18.72
N ALA A 40 -26.64 6.80 17.92
CA ALA A 40 -27.78 6.32 17.12
C ALA A 40 -27.36 5.20 16.14
N GLU A 41 -26.23 5.37 15.47
CA GLU A 41 -25.64 4.42 14.51
C GLU A 41 -24.90 3.24 15.20
N GLY A 42 -24.97 3.14 16.53
CA GLY A 42 -24.35 2.05 17.29
C GLY A 42 -22.82 2.06 17.24
N CYS A 43 -22.22 3.23 16.98
CA CYS A 43 -20.77 3.41 17.09
C CYS A 43 -20.36 3.42 18.57
N ARG A 44 -19.10 3.13 18.81
CA ARG A 44 -18.40 3.41 20.07
C ARG A 44 -17.47 4.60 19.84
N ILE A 45 -17.19 5.34 20.90
CA ILE A 45 -16.29 6.49 20.83
C ILE A 45 -15.06 6.28 21.69
N ILE A 46 -13.95 6.89 21.29
CA ILE A 46 -12.75 7.02 22.12
C ILE A 46 -12.46 8.50 22.36
N VAL A 47 -12.21 8.83 23.63
CA VAL A 47 -11.94 10.17 24.14
C VAL A 47 -10.73 10.18 25.07
N TYR A 48 -10.11 11.34 25.23
CA TYR A 48 -8.79 11.46 25.88
C TYR A 48 -8.75 12.43 27.07
N SER A 49 -9.52 13.52 26.99
CA SER A 49 -9.63 14.52 28.05
C SER A 49 -11.07 15.02 28.16
N SER A 50 -11.51 15.27 29.39
CA SER A 50 -12.82 15.87 29.70
C SER A 50 -12.76 17.40 29.87
N GLU A 51 -11.56 18.00 29.77
CA GLU A 51 -11.40 19.44 29.94
C GLU A 51 -12.23 20.23 28.92
N ALA A 52 -12.81 21.34 29.37
CA ALA A 52 -13.75 22.16 28.59
C ALA A 52 -13.17 22.74 27.28
N GLN A 53 -11.85 22.82 27.15
CA GLN A 53 -11.19 23.30 25.93
C GLN A 53 -11.21 22.29 24.78
N PHE A 54 -11.46 21.01 25.07
CA PHE A 54 -11.50 19.92 24.10
C PHE A 54 -12.94 19.57 23.72
N VAL A 55 -13.14 19.11 22.48
CA VAL A 55 -14.48 18.83 21.95
C VAL A 55 -15.08 17.54 22.49
N GLU A 56 -14.23 16.66 23.01
CA GLU A 56 -14.51 15.33 23.52
C GLU A 56 -15.64 15.33 24.55
N SER A 57 -15.61 16.26 25.51
CA SER A 57 -16.66 16.38 26.54
C SER A 57 -18.05 16.68 25.94
N ARG A 58 -18.11 17.50 24.89
CA ARG A 58 -19.35 17.80 24.16
C ARG A 58 -19.84 16.62 23.34
N VAL A 59 -18.94 15.91 22.69
CA VAL A 59 -19.29 14.67 21.99
C VAL A 59 -19.85 13.64 22.96
N VAL A 60 -19.22 13.44 24.11
CA VAL A 60 -19.71 12.51 25.15
C VAL A 60 -21.08 12.94 25.66
N THR A 61 -21.29 14.24 25.91
CA THR A 61 -22.61 14.79 26.28
C THR A 61 -23.69 14.36 25.30
N GLY A 62 -23.46 14.58 24.00
CA GLY A 62 -24.40 14.18 22.95
C GLY A 62 -24.58 12.67 22.85
N PHE A 63 -23.50 11.90 22.94
CA PHE A 63 -23.51 10.45 22.86
C PHE A 63 -24.36 9.80 23.96
N LEU A 64 -24.31 10.36 25.17
CA LEU A 64 -25.02 9.84 26.33
C LEU A 64 -26.51 10.21 26.38
N THR A 65 -27.01 11.03 25.45
CA THR A 65 -28.45 11.27 25.29
C THR A 65 -29.22 9.97 24.99
N ARG A 66 -28.52 8.94 24.53
CA ARG A 66 -29.03 7.59 24.36
C ARG A 66 -28.95 6.79 25.66
N GLU A 67 -30.09 6.24 26.09
CA GLU A 67 -30.19 5.47 27.35
C GLU A 67 -29.74 4.02 27.19
N ASP A 68 -29.96 3.39 26.03
CA ASP A 68 -29.69 1.97 25.75
C ASP A 68 -28.28 1.72 25.17
N LEU A 69 -27.26 2.36 25.74
CA LEU A 69 -25.87 2.16 25.30
C LEU A 69 -25.29 0.85 25.85
N PRO A 70 -24.59 0.05 25.03
CA PRO A 70 -23.84 -1.11 25.51
C PRO A 70 -22.71 -0.73 26.48
N ASP A 71 -22.32 -1.67 27.34
CA ASP A 71 -21.15 -1.53 28.22
C ASP A 71 -19.88 -1.21 27.43
N GLY A 72 -19.08 -0.28 27.97
CA GLY A 72 -17.81 0.14 27.35
C GLY A 72 -17.97 0.80 25.98
N SER A 73 -19.11 1.45 25.71
CA SER A 73 -19.33 2.21 24.48
C SER A 73 -18.52 3.51 24.40
N VAL A 74 -18.11 4.06 25.54
CA VAL A 74 -17.21 5.21 25.65
C VAL A 74 -15.87 4.73 26.19
N GLN A 75 -14.86 4.64 25.32
CA GLN A 75 -13.51 4.32 25.74
C GLN A 75 -12.77 5.59 26.16
N VAL A 76 -12.29 5.65 27.40
CA VAL A 76 -11.54 6.80 27.91
C VAL A 76 -10.07 6.41 28.06
N ARG A 77 -9.16 7.16 27.40
CA ARG A 77 -7.71 6.90 27.45
C ARG A 77 -6.92 8.07 28.04
N PRO A 78 -7.01 8.28 29.37
CA PRO A 78 -6.27 9.33 30.04
C PRO A 78 -4.78 8.95 30.23
N PRO A 79 -3.88 9.93 30.39
CA PRO A 79 -2.58 9.69 31.00
C PRO A 79 -2.75 9.17 32.44
N TYR A 80 -1.76 8.41 32.95
CA TYR A 80 -1.89 7.67 34.22
C TYR A 80 -2.07 8.57 35.46
N GLU A 81 -1.37 9.70 35.55
CA GLU A 81 -1.33 10.54 36.76
C GLU A 81 -2.17 11.81 36.66
N ASP A 82 -2.21 12.44 35.48
CA ASP A 82 -2.71 13.81 35.30
C ASP A 82 -3.92 13.91 34.35
N GLY A 83 -4.61 12.79 34.10
CA GLY A 83 -5.71 12.76 33.14
C GLY A 83 -7.04 13.19 33.73
N ASP A 84 -7.63 14.26 33.20
CA ASP A 84 -9.00 14.65 33.55
C ASP A 84 -10.01 13.67 32.95
N ILE A 85 -10.73 12.97 33.82
CA ILE A 85 -11.68 11.91 33.48
C ILE A 85 -13.11 12.26 33.91
N ASP A 86 -13.39 13.51 34.31
CA ASP A 86 -14.71 13.97 34.77
C ASP A 86 -15.70 14.18 33.60
N PHE A 87 -15.97 13.10 32.87
CA PHE A 87 -16.95 13.11 31.79
C PHE A 87 -18.39 13.12 32.34
N PRO A 88 -19.33 13.76 31.63
CA PRO A 88 -20.74 13.79 32.02
C PRO A 88 -21.32 12.40 32.28
N LEU A 89 -22.14 12.27 33.33
CA LEU A 89 -22.83 11.03 33.73
C LEU A 89 -21.93 9.81 33.99
N ARG A 90 -20.60 9.98 34.06
CA ARG A 90 -19.67 8.86 34.29
C ARG A 90 -19.94 8.16 35.62
N ASP A 91 -20.19 8.93 36.67
CA ASP A 91 -20.46 8.39 38.00
C ASP A 91 -21.86 7.77 38.10
N GLU A 92 -22.79 8.19 37.23
CA GLU A 92 -24.18 7.68 37.18
C GLU A 92 -24.32 6.43 36.31
N ARG A 93 -23.52 6.32 35.24
CA ARG A 93 -23.54 5.21 34.26
C ARG A 93 -22.13 4.64 34.01
N PRO A 94 -21.42 4.17 35.05
CA PRO A 94 -20.02 3.74 34.93
C PRO A 94 -19.82 2.57 33.96
N GLU A 95 -20.84 1.73 33.76
CA GLU A 95 -20.81 0.60 32.84
C GLU A 95 -20.62 1.01 31.37
N VAL A 96 -21.06 2.21 30.98
CA VAL A 96 -20.90 2.73 29.62
C VAL A 96 -19.45 3.10 29.33
N PHE A 97 -18.63 3.34 30.36
CA PHE A 97 -17.26 3.82 30.24
C PHE A 97 -16.24 2.68 30.40
N ASP A 98 -15.34 2.55 29.42
CA ASP A 98 -14.18 1.65 29.45
C ASP A 98 -12.90 2.48 29.66
N LEU A 99 -12.45 2.57 30.91
CA LEU A 99 -11.30 3.36 31.31
C LEU A 99 -10.00 2.59 31.08
N ARG A 100 -9.13 3.10 30.20
CA ARG A 100 -7.84 2.49 29.87
C ARG A 100 -6.70 3.50 30.00
N TYR A 101 -6.05 3.48 31.15
CA TYR A 101 -4.87 4.31 31.38
C TYR A 101 -3.72 3.94 30.43
N GLU A 102 -3.07 4.96 29.90
CA GLU A 102 -1.87 4.82 29.10
C GLU A 102 -0.62 5.13 29.95
N PRO A 103 0.48 4.39 29.77
CA PRO A 103 1.70 4.62 30.54
C PRO A 103 2.33 5.97 30.16
N GLY A 104 2.54 6.82 31.16
CA GLY A 104 3.14 8.15 31.03
C GLY A 104 2.14 9.30 31.17
N ASN A 105 2.65 10.53 31.16
CA ASN A 105 1.86 11.75 31.39
C ASN A 105 1.61 12.53 30.08
N ASP A 106 2.06 12.01 28.94
CA ASP A 106 1.86 12.64 27.63
C ASP A 106 0.57 12.14 26.97
N TRP A 107 -0.46 12.97 27.00
CA TRP A 107 -1.77 12.67 26.40
C TRP A 107 -1.70 12.46 24.88
N GLU A 108 -0.73 13.07 24.17
CA GLU A 108 -0.58 12.90 22.72
C GLU A 108 -0.18 11.46 22.38
N VAL A 109 0.59 10.81 23.26
CA VAL A 109 0.99 9.41 23.10
C VAL A 109 -0.24 8.49 23.17
N SER A 110 -1.13 8.71 24.15
CA SER A 110 -2.39 7.97 24.27
C SER A 110 -3.21 8.05 22.99
N PHE A 111 -3.28 9.26 22.43
CA PHE A 111 -3.96 9.55 21.19
C PHE A 111 -3.32 8.84 19.98
N TYR A 112 -2.02 9.02 19.74
CA TYR A 112 -1.39 8.44 18.55
C TYR A 112 -1.35 6.92 18.57
N ARG A 113 -1.26 6.29 19.75
CA ARG A 113 -1.30 4.83 19.88
C ARG A 113 -2.67 4.26 19.57
N SER A 114 -3.74 4.96 19.93
CA SER A 114 -5.10 4.47 19.69
C SER A 114 -5.49 4.49 18.21
N LEU A 115 -4.84 5.33 17.37
CA LEU A 115 -5.13 5.42 15.94
C LEU A 115 -5.03 4.08 15.19
N ARG A 116 -4.27 3.12 15.72
CA ARG A 116 -4.19 1.76 15.14
C ARG A 116 -5.46 0.92 15.38
N ASP A 117 -6.23 1.26 16.41
CA ASP A 117 -7.37 0.51 16.91
C ASP A 117 -8.71 1.10 16.44
N VAL A 118 -8.71 2.31 15.87
CA VAL A 118 -9.93 3.01 15.46
C VAL A 118 -10.34 2.71 14.03
N ASP A 119 -11.65 2.71 13.82
CA ASP A 119 -12.30 2.52 12.53
C ASP A 119 -12.47 3.83 11.76
N GLY A 120 -12.38 4.97 12.44
CA GLY A 120 -12.43 6.29 11.83
C GLY A 120 -12.10 7.40 12.82
N VAL A 121 -11.82 8.58 12.28
CA VAL A 121 -11.44 9.77 13.05
C VAL A 121 -12.25 10.98 12.60
N ILE A 122 -12.76 11.74 13.55
CA ILE A 122 -13.43 13.03 13.33
C ILE A 122 -12.53 14.12 13.93
N LEU A 123 -12.24 15.15 13.14
CA LEU A 123 -11.44 16.30 13.58
C LEU A 123 -12.29 17.57 13.59
N VAL A 124 -12.27 18.32 14.68
CA VAL A 124 -13.00 19.60 14.81
C VAL A 124 -12.06 20.70 15.28
N GLY A 125 -11.93 21.77 14.48
CA GLY A 125 -11.08 22.91 14.83
C GLY A 125 -9.63 22.49 15.12
N GLY A 126 -9.16 22.79 16.33
CA GLY A 126 -7.93 22.25 16.89
C GLY A 126 -6.62 22.86 16.36
N GLY A 127 -5.55 22.62 17.10
CA GLY A 127 -4.20 23.12 16.83
C GLY A 127 -3.30 22.09 16.16
N ARG A 128 -1.99 22.18 16.46
CA ARG A 128 -0.94 21.35 15.86
C ARG A 128 -1.19 19.85 16.00
N SER A 129 -1.64 19.38 17.16
CA SER A 129 -1.92 17.96 17.41
C SER A 129 -3.00 17.44 16.46
N THR A 130 -4.10 18.17 16.27
CA THR A 130 -5.15 17.87 15.28
C THR A 130 -4.61 17.82 13.85
N LEU A 131 -3.69 18.72 13.47
CA LEU A 131 -3.05 18.67 12.16
C LEU A 131 -2.22 17.39 11.97
N VAL A 132 -1.36 17.08 12.95
CA VAL A 132 -0.49 15.88 12.92
C VAL A 132 -1.34 14.62 12.82
N THR A 133 -2.40 14.53 13.62
CA THR A 133 -3.39 13.47 13.57
C THR A 133 -3.98 13.27 12.17
N GLY A 134 -4.44 14.36 11.55
CA GLY A 134 -5.00 14.28 10.20
C GLY A 134 -3.98 13.75 9.18
N MET A 135 -2.72 14.21 9.28
CA MET A 135 -1.66 13.72 8.39
C MET A 135 -1.34 12.24 8.61
N ILE A 136 -1.33 11.77 9.87
CA ILE A 136 -1.18 10.35 10.18
C ILE A 136 -2.34 9.55 9.57
N CYS A 137 -3.58 10.02 9.75
CA CYS A 137 -4.75 9.33 9.18
C CYS A 137 -4.68 9.22 7.66
N LEU A 138 -4.28 10.29 6.97
CA LEU A 138 -4.06 10.27 5.52
C LEU A 138 -2.92 9.31 5.13
N ALA A 139 -1.80 9.33 5.84
CA ALA A 139 -0.66 8.47 5.55
C ALA A 139 -0.96 6.96 5.73
N PHE A 140 -1.77 6.61 6.72
CA PHE A 140 -2.13 5.22 7.03
C PHE A 140 -3.48 4.78 6.46
N GLY A 141 -4.15 5.64 5.68
CA GLY A 141 -5.47 5.35 5.11
C GLY A 141 -6.53 5.06 6.17
N ILE A 142 -6.49 5.76 7.30
CA ILE A 142 -7.53 5.69 8.32
C ILE A 142 -8.71 6.54 7.85
N PRO A 143 -9.96 6.03 7.86
CA PRO A 143 -11.14 6.83 7.51
C PRO A 143 -11.20 8.11 8.33
N LEU A 144 -11.41 9.24 7.67
CA LEU A 144 -11.19 10.55 8.25
C LEU A 144 -12.31 11.50 7.84
N TYR A 145 -12.80 12.27 8.79
CA TYR A 145 -13.71 13.38 8.56
C TYR A 145 -13.18 14.65 9.25
N PRO A 146 -12.42 15.49 8.53
CA PRO A 146 -12.06 16.81 9.02
C PRO A 146 -13.22 17.78 8.83
N LEU A 147 -13.80 18.25 9.93
CA LEU A 147 -14.90 19.21 9.91
C LEU A 147 -14.36 20.62 9.66
N ALA A 148 -14.25 20.99 8.39
CA ALA A 148 -13.58 22.22 7.98
C ALA A 148 -14.43 23.49 8.18
N ALA A 149 -15.75 23.33 8.38
CA ALA A 149 -16.72 24.41 8.55
C ALA A 149 -16.36 25.42 9.66
N PHE A 150 -15.70 24.95 10.72
CA PHE A 150 -15.35 25.75 11.90
C PHE A 150 -13.91 26.26 11.91
N GLY A 151 -13.12 25.99 10.86
CA GLY A 151 -11.72 26.42 10.78
C GLY A 151 -10.74 25.52 11.55
N GLY A 152 -9.69 26.11 12.13
CA GLY A 152 -8.62 25.40 12.80
C GLY A 152 -7.82 24.44 11.90
N SER A 153 -7.08 23.53 12.52
CA SER A 153 -6.25 22.56 11.80
C SER A 153 -7.07 21.49 11.08
N ALA A 154 -8.31 21.21 11.51
CA ALA A 154 -9.24 20.38 10.75
C ALA A 154 -9.41 20.90 9.31
N ARG A 155 -9.56 22.22 9.13
CA ARG A 155 -9.62 22.82 7.79
C ARG A 155 -8.33 22.61 6.96
N LYS A 156 -7.16 22.72 7.58
CA LYS A 156 -5.88 22.46 6.88
C LYS A 156 -5.75 21.00 6.42
N VAL A 157 -6.23 20.06 7.23
CA VAL A 157 -6.28 18.65 6.87
C VAL A 157 -7.21 18.44 5.68
N TRP A 158 -8.40 19.03 5.72
CA TRP A 158 -9.35 19.02 4.59
C TRP A 158 -8.73 19.57 3.29
N GLU A 159 -8.05 20.72 3.33
CA GLU A 159 -7.35 21.31 2.17
C GLU A 159 -6.26 20.41 1.59
N THR A 160 -5.71 19.52 2.42
CA THR A 160 -4.67 18.55 2.02
C THR A 160 -5.27 17.31 1.37
N MET A 161 -6.52 16.94 1.69
CA MET A 161 -7.16 15.72 1.18
C MET A 161 -7.10 15.64 -0.35
N ASN A 162 -7.38 16.74 -1.05
CA ASN A 162 -7.34 16.82 -2.53
C ASN A 162 -5.99 16.47 -3.17
N ARG A 163 -4.89 16.42 -2.39
CA ARG A 163 -3.53 16.13 -2.87
C ARG A 163 -3.00 14.80 -2.33
N SER A 164 -3.82 14.05 -1.61
CA SER A 164 -3.41 12.85 -0.88
C SER A 164 -4.32 11.67 -1.24
N THR A 165 -3.80 10.46 -1.11
CA THR A 165 -4.62 9.26 -1.28
C THR A 165 -5.48 9.05 -0.03
N HIS A 166 -6.79 8.87 -0.21
CA HIS A 166 -7.75 8.62 0.87
C HIS A 166 -8.95 7.81 0.38
N HIS A 167 -9.85 7.46 1.29
CA HIS A 167 -11.03 6.64 1.00
C HIS A 167 -12.30 7.44 0.66
N ALA A 168 -12.27 8.77 0.81
CA ALA A 168 -13.37 9.66 0.41
C ALA A 168 -13.39 9.93 -1.10
N THR A 169 -14.56 10.15 -1.68
CA THR A 169 -14.71 10.68 -3.06
C THR A 169 -14.58 12.21 -3.07
N ALA A 170 -14.44 12.81 -4.25
CA ALA A 170 -14.37 14.27 -4.39
C ALA A 170 -15.64 14.98 -3.84
N ASP A 171 -16.82 14.41 -4.07
CA ASP A 171 -18.09 14.95 -3.55
C ASP A 171 -18.15 14.87 -2.02
N GLU A 172 -17.62 13.80 -1.44
CA GLU A 172 -17.56 13.61 0.01
C GLU A 172 -16.56 14.57 0.66
N VAL A 173 -15.40 14.79 0.02
CA VAL A 173 -14.45 15.82 0.45
C VAL A 173 -15.08 17.20 0.36
N SER A 174 -15.81 17.52 -0.71
CA SER A 174 -16.54 18.78 -0.82
C SER A 174 -17.55 18.95 0.33
N ALA A 175 -18.28 17.88 0.68
CA ALA A 175 -19.25 17.90 1.78
C ALA A 175 -18.63 18.17 3.15
N MET A 176 -17.36 17.77 3.39
CA MET A 176 -16.64 18.06 4.65
C MET A 176 -16.34 19.56 4.85
N GLY A 177 -16.33 20.33 3.76
CA GLY A 177 -16.16 21.79 3.77
C GLY A 177 -17.46 22.60 3.74
N ALA A 178 -18.62 21.93 3.68
CA ALA A 178 -19.91 22.61 3.66
C ALA A 178 -20.23 23.25 5.02
N GLN A 179 -21.11 24.27 5.01
CA GLN A 179 -21.62 24.86 6.25
C GLN A 179 -22.34 23.82 7.10
N TRP A 180 -22.21 23.92 8.42
CA TRP A 180 -22.94 23.06 9.34
C TRP A 180 -24.43 23.39 9.33
N GLY A 181 -25.29 22.38 9.48
CA GLY A 181 -26.73 22.55 9.42
C GLY A 181 -27.50 21.25 9.68
N PRO A 182 -28.84 21.27 9.54
CA PRO A 182 -29.68 20.10 9.81
C PRO A 182 -29.26 18.88 8.99
N GLY A 183 -29.01 17.76 9.66
CA GLY A 183 -28.59 16.50 9.04
C GLY A 183 -27.10 16.40 8.71
N SER A 184 -26.28 17.39 9.06
CA SER A 184 -24.82 17.32 8.86
C SER A 184 -24.17 16.21 9.68
N ALA A 185 -24.59 15.99 10.94
CA ALA A 185 -24.11 14.88 11.77
C ALA A 185 -24.41 13.51 11.14
N GLN A 186 -25.66 13.26 10.75
CA GLN A 186 -26.06 12.03 10.05
C GLN A 186 -25.25 11.79 8.77
N ARG A 187 -25.09 12.84 7.96
CA ARG A 187 -24.27 12.77 6.74
C ARG A 187 -22.82 12.41 7.09
N LEU A 188 -22.24 13.06 8.09
CA LEU A 188 -20.87 12.82 8.53
C LEU A 188 -20.65 11.36 8.93
N VAL A 189 -21.49 10.82 9.82
CA VAL A 189 -21.36 9.44 10.31
C VAL A 189 -21.52 8.43 9.16
N ARG A 190 -22.50 8.64 8.28
CA ARG A 190 -22.69 7.84 7.07
C ARG A 190 -21.47 7.86 6.15
N LEU A 191 -20.88 9.04 5.92
CA LEU A 191 -19.69 9.18 5.09
C LEU A 191 -18.49 8.45 5.69
N LEU A 192 -18.29 8.55 7.00
CA LEU A 192 -17.23 7.84 7.70
C LEU A 192 -17.41 6.31 7.60
N GLY A 193 -18.65 5.83 7.75
CA GLY A 193 -19.00 4.42 7.53
C GLY A 193 -18.71 3.94 6.11
N THR A 194 -19.05 4.75 5.11
CA THR A 194 -18.79 4.44 3.69
C THR A 194 -17.28 4.38 3.39
N GLN A 195 -16.50 5.31 3.93
CA GLN A 195 -15.03 5.29 3.80
C GLN A 195 -14.43 4.01 4.40
N ARG A 196 -14.92 3.58 5.57
CA ARG A 196 -14.50 2.33 6.23
C ARG A 196 -14.79 1.10 5.38
N GLU A 197 -15.97 1.03 4.76
CA GLU A 197 -16.33 -0.08 3.87
C GLU A 197 -15.39 -0.17 2.66
N ARG A 198 -15.08 0.96 2.01
CA ARG A 198 -14.11 1.00 0.90
C ARG A 198 -12.71 0.59 1.33
N ARG A 199 -12.28 0.99 2.53
CA ARG A 199 -11.00 0.54 3.10
C ARG A 199 -10.99 -0.97 3.28
N ALA A 200 -12.05 -1.55 3.85
CA ALA A 200 -12.15 -2.98 4.08
C ALA A 200 -12.20 -3.77 2.76
N GLU A 201 -12.90 -3.26 1.74
CA GLU A 201 -12.93 -3.85 0.40
C GLU A 201 -11.54 -3.89 -0.23
N LYS A 202 -10.84 -2.74 -0.25
CA LYS A 202 -9.46 -2.66 -0.77
C LYS A 202 -8.52 -3.63 -0.05
N GLN A 203 -8.60 -3.73 1.28
CA GLN A 203 -7.80 -4.68 2.05
C GLN A 203 -8.11 -6.14 1.70
N ARG A 204 -9.38 -6.47 1.44
CA ARG A 204 -9.78 -7.82 0.99
C ARG A 204 -9.27 -8.12 -0.42
N GLU A 205 -9.31 -7.15 -1.32
CA GLU A 205 -8.75 -7.28 -2.67
C GLU A 205 -7.23 -7.49 -2.63
N GLU A 206 -6.52 -6.70 -1.83
CA GLU A 206 -5.08 -6.87 -1.61
C GLU A 206 -4.75 -8.22 -0.98
N ALA A 207 -5.55 -8.69 -0.02
CA ALA A 207 -5.36 -10.02 0.57
C ALA A 207 -5.58 -11.13 -0.48
N ARG A 208 -6.62 -11.02 -1.31
CA ARG A 208 -6.89 -11.98 -2.39
C ARG A 208 -5.80 -11.97 -3.45
N SER A 209 -5.30 -10.79 -3.84
CA SER A 209 -4.23 -10.66 -4.81
C SER A 209 -2.91 -11.23 -4.27
N ARG A 210 -2.62 -11.01 -2.98
CA ARG A 210 -1.46 -11.64 -2.29
C ARG A 210 -1.57 -13.16 -2.27
N LEU A 211 -2.72 -13.73 -1.95
CA LEU A 211 -2.91 -15.19 -1.99
C LEU A 211 -2.69 -15.75 -3.40
N GLY A 212 -3.26 -15.11 -4.42
CA GLY A 212 -3.04 -15.48 -5.81
C GLY A 212 -1.57 -15.36 -6.25
N ALA A 213 -0.88 -14.31 -5.80
CA ALA A 213 0.55 -14.13 -6.05
C ALA A 213 1.39 -15.23 -5.38
N THR A 214 1.10 -15.59 -4.13
CA THR A 214 1.78 -16.69 -3.41
C THR A 214 1.59 -18.03 -4.10
N LEU A 215 0.38 -18.35 -4.56
CA LEU A 215 0.12 -19.60 -5.30
C LEU A 215 0.87 -19.63 -6.64
N ARG A 216 0.87 -18.51 -7.39
CA ARG A 216 1.64 -18.42 -8.64
C ARG A 216 3.14 -18.53 -8.41
N ALA A 217 3.66 -17.91 -7.34
CA ALA A 217 5.05 -18.05 -6.95
C ALA A 217 5.40 -19.51 -6.59
N GLY A 218 4.51 -20.21 -5.87
CA GLY A 218 4.65 -21.63 -5.56
C GLY A 218 4.66 -22.52 -6.81
N LEU A 219 3.74 -22.29 -7.75
CA LEU A 219 3.70 -23.01 -9.03
C LEU A 219 4.97 -22.74 -9.86
N GLY A 220 5.46 -21.51 -9.87
CA GLY A 220 6.74 -21.15 -10.46
C GLY A 220 7.87 -21.96 -9.84
N ALA A 221 8.00 -21.97 -8.52
CA ALA A 221 9.03 -22.72 -7.81
C ALA A 221 8.99 -24.23 -8.12
N VAL A 222 7.80 -24.84 -8.12
CA VAL A 222 7.61 -26.27 -8.47
C VAL A 222 8.02 -26.51 -9.93
N THR A 223 7.61 -25.66 -10.86
CA THR A 223 7.98 -25.77 -12.28
C THR A 223 9.49 -25.65 -12.47
N GLY A 224 10.13 -24.69 -11.80
CA GLY A 224 11.58 -24.53 -11.82
C GLY A 224 12.31 -25.76 -11.27
N MET A 225 11.81 -26.36 -10.18
CA MET A 225 12.36 -27.60 -9.62
C MET A 225 12.20 -28.78 -10.58
N LEU A 226 11.03 -28.96 -11.20
CA LEU A 226 10.80 -30.03 -12.17
C LEU A 226 11.70 -29.91 -13.39
N LEU A 227 11.93 -28.69 -13.90
CA LEU A 227 12.86 -28.45 -15.01
C LEU A 227 14.32 -28.73 -14.61
N LEU A 228 14.70 -28.45 -13.36
CA LEU A 228 16.02 -28.81 -12.85
C LEU A 228 16.21 -30.33 -12.80
N LEU A 229 15.21 -31.04 -12.26
CA LEU A 229 15.20 -32.50 -12.20
C LEU A 229 15.23 -33.11 -13.61
N LEU A 230 14.48 -32.55 -14.55
CA LEU A 230 14.52 -32.95 -15.97
C LEU A 230 15.93 -32.75 -16.54
N GLY A 231 16.57 -31.61 -16.24
CA GLY A 231 17.96 -31.35 -16.59
C GLY A 231 18.90 -32.43 -16.06
N PHE A 232 18.83 -32.76 -14.77
CA PHE A 232 19.65 -33.81 -14.17
C PHE A 232 19.35 -35.22 -14.70
N ALA A 233 18.09 -35.52 -15.02
CA ALA A 233 17.68 -36.82 -15.57
C ALA A 233 18.32 -37.13 -16.94
N THR A 234 18.77 -36.10 -17.68
CA THR A 234 19.52 -36.30 -18.93
C THR A 234 20.85 -37.04 -18.72
N ILE A 235 21.48 -36.92 -17.54
CA ILE A 235 22.74 -37.60 -17.22
C ILE A 235 22.54 -39.13 -17.25
N PRO A 236 21.78 -39.77 -16.34
CA PRO A 236 21.63 -41.21 -16.32
C PRO A 236 21.00 -41.75 -17.62
N LEU A 237 20.11 -40.98 -18.27
CA LEU A 237 19.49 -41.38 -19.53
C LEU A 237 20.53 -41.62 -20.64
N THR A 238 21.56 -40.76 -20.74
CA THR A 238 22.62 -40.95 -21.74
C THR A 238 23.55 -42.13 -21.47
N TYR A 239 23.63 -42.61 -20.23
CA TYR A 239 24.39 -43.81 -19.85
C TYR A 239 23.57 -45.10 -19.94
N ALA A 240 22.26 -45.04 -19.70
CA ALA A 240 21.39 -46.21 -19.63
C ALA A 240 20.95 -46.75 -21.01
N VAL A 241 20.79 -45.86 -21.99
CA VAL A 241 20.41 -46.25 -23.35
C VAL A 241 21.69 -46.42 -24.17
N GLU A 242 21.78 -47.45 -25.03
CA GLU A 242 22.79 -47.53 -26.10
C GLU A 242 22.62 -46.32 -27.02
N SER A 243 23.26 -45.22 -26.62
CA SER A 243 22.87 -43.89 -27.03
C SER A 243 23.57 -43.53 -28.34
N SER A 244 22.79 -43.42 -29.40
CA SER A 244 23.26 -42.85 -30.66
C SER A 244 23.68 -41.39 -30.45
N THR A 245 24.55 -40.88 -31.32
CA THR A 245 25.01 -39.47 -31.30
C THR A 245 23.84 -38.49 -31.25
N ALA A 246 22.74 -38.79 -31.95
CA ALA A 246 21.53 -37.98 -31.93
C ALA A 246 20.91 -37.87 -30.53
N VAL A 247 20.78 -38.98 -29.79
CA VAL A 247 20.22 -39.00 -28.42
C VAL A 247 21.08 -38.17 -27.47
N ASN A 248 22.40 -38.30 -27.57
CA ASN A 248 23.35 -37.57 -26.73
C ASN A 248 23.32 -36.06 -27.00
N LEU A 249 23.19 -35.65 -28.26
CA LEU A 249 23.04 -34.23 -28.64
C LEU A 249 21.69 -33.66 -28.20
N SER A 250 20.60 -34.41 -28.33
CA SER A 250 19.29 -33.99 -27.83
C SER A 250 19.30 -33.83 -26.30
N ALA A 251 19.93 -34.74 -25.58
CA ALA A 251 20.08 -34.66 -24.13
C ALA A 251 20.85 -33.40 -23.70
N LEU A 252 21.92 -33.05 -24.42
CA LEU A 252 22.68 -31.82 -24.18
C LEU A 252 21.82 -30.56 -24.35
N ILE A 253 21.07 -30.46 -25.46
CA ILE A 253 20.22 -29.31 -25.75
C ILE A 253 19.10 -29.19 -24.72
N VAL A 254 18.36 -30.28 -24.48
CA VAL A 254 17.24 -30.30 -23.53
C VAL A 254 17.74 -29.99 -22.12
N GLY A 255 18.86 -30.58 -21.71
CA GLY A 255 19.48 -30.34 -20.41
C GLY A 255 19.84 -28.86 -20.20
N ALA A 256 20.51 -28.24 -21.18
CA ALA A 256 20.88 -26.83 -21.11
C ALA A 256 19.67 -25.89 -21.03
N LEU A 257 18.66 -26.12 -21.88
CA LEU A 257 17.44 -25.30 -21.90
C LEU A 257 16.62 -25.46 -20.60
N ALA A 258 16.48 -26.70 -20.11
CA ALA A 258 15.74 -26.98 -18.88
C ALA A 258 16.43 -26.36 -17.66
N THR A 259 17.75 -26.51 -17.53
CA THR A 259 18.52 -25.92 -16.43
C THR A 259 18.58 -24.40 -16.49
N GLY A 260 18.74 -23.80 -17.68
CA GLY A 260 18.68 -22.34 -17.85
C GLY A 260 17.31 -21.75 -17.51
N THR A 261 16.24 -22.41 -17.94
CA THR A 261 14.86 -22.00 -17.57
C THR A 261 14.65 -22.14 -16.06
N SER A 262 15.13 -23.23 -15.46
CA SER A 262 15.07 -23.45 -14.00
C SER A 262 15.83 -22.37 -13.21
N GLY A 263 17.05 -22.02 -13.62
CA GLY A 263 17.84 -20.98 -12.98
C GLY A 263 17.13 -19.62 -12.99
N ALA A 264 16.55 -19.25 -14.13
CA ALA A 264 15.79 -18.00 -14.25
C ALA A 264 14.52 -18.00 -13.37
N ILE A 265 13.76 -19.10 -13.35
CA ILE A 265 12.58 -19.22 -12.49
C ILE A 265 12.96 -19.18 -11.00
N THR A 266 14.04 -19.85 -10.60
CA THR A 266 14.51 -19.84 -9.20
C THR A 266 14.78 -18.41 -8.73
N ARG A 267 15.35 -17.56 -9.59
CA ARG A 267 15.55 -16.14 -9.30
C ARG A 267 14.23 -15.39 -9.05
N THR A 268 13.20 -15.64 -9.87
CA THR A 268 11.89 -14.98 -9.70
C THR A 268 11.19 -15.30 -8.39
N VAL A 269 11.55 -16.41 -7.73
CA VAL A 269 11.05 -16.72 -6.39
C VAL A 269 11.61 -15.74 -5.35
N PHE A 270 12.80 -15.18 -5.59
CA PHE A 270 13.41 -14.15 -4.73
C PHE A 270 12.94 -12.73 -5.11
N ASP A 271 12.62 -12.48 -6.39
CA ASP A 271 12.15 -11.19 -6.88
C ASP A 271 10.60 -11.13 -6.92
N ARG A 272 9.99 -10.52 -5.89
CA ARG A 272 8.52 -10.48 -5.65
C ARG A 272 7.65 -9.88 -6.77
N GLU A 273 8.22 -9.30 -7.83
CA GLU A 273 7.49 -8.43 -8.77
C GLU A 273 7.52 -8.86 -10.25
N THR A 274 8.02 -10.06 -10.60
CA THR A 274 8.27 -10.38 -12.02
C THR A 274 7.23 -11.30 -12.68
N HIS A 275 6.96 -11.02 -13.96
CA HIS A 275 6.16 -11.86 -14.84
C HIS A 275 6.91 -13.18 -15.16
N TRP A 276 6.59 -14.25 -14.44
CA TRP A 276 7.23 -15.58 -14.54
C TRP A 276 7.41 -16.09 -15.99
N ALA A 277 6.42 -15.87 -16.85
CA ALA A 277 6.46 -16.31 -18.24
C ALA A 277 7.58 -15.62 -19.04
N ARG A 278 7.79 -14.32 -18.82
CA ARG A 278 8.88 -13.58 -19.47
C ARG A 278 10.24 -14.07 -18.98
N THR A 279 10.38 -14.27 -17.68
CA THR A 279 11.66 -14.72 -17.11
C THR A 279 12.01 -16.15 -17.54
N ALA A 280 11.01 -17.04 -17.69
CA ALA A 280 11.22 -18.37 -18.25
C ALA A 280 11.75 -18.30 -19.70
N VAL A 281 11.17 -17.45 -20.54
CA VAL A 281 11.65 -17.24 -21.93
C VAL A 281 13.08 -16.73 -21.95
N LEU A 282 13.40 -15.72 -21.12
CA LEU A 282 14.76 -15.17 -21.04
C LEU A 282 15.77 -16.22 -20.53
N GLY A 283 15.39 -17.02 -19.53
CA GLY A 283 16.20 -18.13 -19.02
C GLY A 283 16.47 -19.20 -20.07
N MET A 284 15.46 -19.56 -20.85
CA MET A 284 15.60 -20.48 -21.97
C MET A 284 16.56 -19.94 -23.04
N SER A 285 16.41 -18.66 -23.40
CA SER A 285 17.31 -18.00 -24.36
C SER A 285 18.75 -17.93 -23.83
N ALA A 286 18.95 -17.56 -22.56
CA ALA A 286 20.27 -17.50 -21.95
C ALA A 286 20.94 -18.88 -21.89
N GLY A 287 20.20 -19.92 -21.47
CA GLY A 287 20.69 -21.30 -21.48
C GLY A 287 21.05 -21.78 -22.88
N GLY A 288 20.21 -21.46 -23.87
CA GLY A 288 20.47 -21.80 -25.27
C GLY A 288 21.72 -21.12 -25.85
N ILE A 289 21.90 -19.82 -25.61
CA ILE A 289 23.10 -19.07 -26.04
C ILE A 289 24.35 -19.62 -25.34
N ALA A 290 24.29 -19.83 -24.02
CA ALA A 290 25.42 -20.36 -23.26
C ALA A 290 25.81 -21.77 -23.75
N PHE A 291 24.83 -22.61 -24.06
CA PHE A 291 25.04 -23.91 -24.69
C PHE A 291 25.75 -23.81 -26.04
N LEU A 292 25.26 -22.96 -26.94
CA LEU A 292 25.85 -22.79 -28.28
C LEU A 292 27.30 -22.29 -28.19
N LEU A 293 27.57 -21.33 -27.30
CA LEU A 293 28.92 -20.83 -27.06
C LEU A 293 29.83 -21.91 -26.49
N PHE A 294 29.34 -22.68 -25.52
CA PHE A 294 30.09 -23.78 -24.91
C PHE A 294 30.43 -24.86 -25.94
N VAL A 295 29.45 -25.34 -26.71
CA VAL A 295 29.67 -26.37 -27.74
C VAL A 295 30.61 -25.86 -28.84
N SER A 296 30.46 -24.62 -29.27
CA SER A 296 31.36 -24.02 -30.28
C SER A 296 32.81 -23.99 -29.78
N ALA A 297 33.04 -23.61 -28.51
CA ALA A 297 34.36 -23.63 -27.91
C ALA A 297 34.95 -25.05 -27.83
N GLN A 298 34.14 -26.05 -27.47
CA GLN A 298 34.58 -27.44 -27.40
C GLN A 298 34.90 -28.01 -28.78
N LEU A 299 34.09 -27.72 -29.81
CA LEU A 299 34.36 -28.13 -31.19
C LEU A 299 35.63 -27.50 -31.76
N ALA A 300 35.90 -26.24 -31.40
CA ALA A 300 37.14 -25.56 -31.81
C ALA A 300 38.38 -26.19 -31.15
N ALA A 301 38.27 -26.64 -29.89
CA ALA A 301 39.37 -27.24 -29.15
C ALA A 301 39.58 -28.73 -29.48
N SER A 302 38.50 -29.47 -29.73
CA SER A 302 38.49 -30.91 -29.99
C SER A 302 37.30 -31.27 -30.87
N PRO A 303 37.44 -31.31 -32.22
CA PRO A 303 36.34 -31.57 -33.15
C PRO A 303 35.58 -32.87 -32.89
N ASP A 304 36.30 -33.89 -32.39
CA ASP A 304 35.73 -35.22 -32.10
C ASP A 304 35.04 -35.33 -30.73
N ILE A 305 34.99 -34.24 -29.94
CA ILE A 305 34.40 -34.23 -28.59
C ILE A 305 32.90 -34.56 -28.58
N LEU A 306 32.23 -34.33 -29.72
CA LEU A 306 30.81 -34.67 -29.90
C LEU A 306 30.58 -36.14 -30.28
N ALA A 307 31.65 -36.92 -30.49
CA ALA A 307 31.57 -38.35 -30.73
C ALA A 307 31.82 -39.16 -29.45
N GLY A 308 31.05 -40.23 -29.27
CA GLY A 308 31.26 -41.21 -28.20
C GLY A 308 31.11 -40.66 -26.77
N GLU A 309 32.06 -40.99 -25.90
CA GLU A 309 32.00 -40.66 -24.47
C GLU A 309 32.17 -39.17 -24.15
N GLY A 310 32.73 -38.37 -25.07
CA GLY A 310 33.00 -36.95 -24.86
C GLY A 310 31.73 -36.17 -24.49
N VAL A 311 30.65 -36.39 -25.23
CA VAL A 311 29.34 -35.75 -24.98
C VAL A 311 28.81 -36.01 -23.57
N ARG A 312 28.96 -37.25 -23.06
CA ARG A 312 28.46 -37.63 -21.74
C ARG A 312 29.17 -36.86 -20.62
N ARG A 313 30.45 -36.55 -20.80
CA ARG A 313 31.23 -35.74 -19.86
C ARG A 313 30.87 -34.26 -19.94
N LEU A 314 30.55 -33.76 -21.13
CA LEU A 314 30.15 -32.37 -21.35
C LEU A 314 28.81 -32.03 -20.66
N LEU A 315 27.89 -32.98 -20.48
CA LEU A 315 26.60 -32.76 -19.80
C LEU A 315 26.76 -32.14 -18.40
N PHE A 316 27.71 -32.61 -17.59
CA PHE A 316 27.94 -32.08 -16.24
C PHE A 316 28.25 -30.58 -16.23
N PHE A 317 29.01 -30.12 -17.23
CA PHE A 317 29.38 -28.72 -17.35
C PHE A 317 28.25 -27.89 -17.95
N VAL A 318 27.59 -28.41 -18.99
CA VAL A 318 26.50 -27.72 -19.69
C VAL A 318 25.32 -27.44 -18.77
N LEU A 319 24.96 -28.37 -17.88
CA LEU A 319 23.85 -28.17 -16.93
C LEU A 319 24.17 -27.05 -15.93
N ALA A 320 25.39 -27.01 -15.40
CA ALA A 320 25.83 -25.97 -14.47
C ALA A 320 25.90 -24.60 -15.15
N VAL A 321 26.50 -24.54 -16.36
CA VAL A 321 26.58 -23.32 -17.16
C VAL A 321 25.19 -22.82 -17.55
N GLY A 322 24.30 -23.71 -17.98
CA GLY A 322 22.92 -23.40 -18.31
C GLY A 322 22.20 -22.76 -17.13
N TYR A 323 22.22 -23.43 -15.98
CA TYR A 323 21.60 -22.92 -14.74
C TYR A 323 22.13 -21.55 -14.32
N VAL A 324 23.46 -21.39 -14.22
CA VAL A 324 24.08 -20.11 -13.83
C VAL A 324 23.75 -19.00 -14.82
N SER A 325 23.77 -19.30 -16.12
CA SER A 325 23.40 -18.34 -17.17
C SER A 325 21.96 -17.87 -17.00
N GLY A 326 21.01 -18.80 -16.83
CA GLY A 326 19.62 -18.45 -16.57
C GLY A 326 19.41 -17.65 -15.28
N PHE A 327 20.08 -18.04 -14.19
CA PHE A 327 19.98 -17.39 -12.89
C PHE A 327 20.53 -15.95 -12.87
N THR A 328 21.55 -15.68 -13.69
CA THR A 328 22.25 -14.38 -13.71
C THR A 328 21.80 -13.46 -14.82
N PHE A 329 21.31 -13.99 -15.94
CA PHE A 329 20.97 -13.19 -17.13
C PHE A 329 19.96 -12.08 -16.85
N ASP A 330 18.89 -12.40 -16.13
CA ASP A 330 17.84 -11.42 -15.80
C ASP A 330 18.37 -10.32 -14.85
N ALA A 331 19.32 -10.65 -13.96
CA ALA A 331 20.01 -9.68 -13.09
C ALA A 331 20.76 -8.63 -13.91
N VAL A 332 21.56 -9.12 -14.85
CA VAL A 332 22.43 -8.29 -15.68
C VAL A 332 21.57 -7.45 -16.62
N TYR A 333 20.56 -8.06 -17.25
CA TYR A 333 19.65 -7.38 -18.14
C TYR A 333 18.88 -6.25 -17.44
N ASN A 334 18.34 -6.51 -16.24
CA ASN A 334 17.63 -5.48 -15.47
C ASN A 334 18.56 -4.35 -15.02
N ARG A 335 19.81 -4.66 -14.62
CA ARG A 335 20.81 -3.62 -14.33
C ARG A 335 21.18 -2.79 -15.55
N LEU A 336 21.35 -3.41 -16.72
CA LEU A 336 21.64 -2.69 -17.96
C LEU A 336 20.48 -1.78 -18.36
N LYS A 337 19.24 -2.22 -18.17
CA LYS A 337 18.05 -1.40 -18.44
C LYS A 337 17.94 -0.20 -17.48
N GLN A 338 18.32 -0.37 -16.22
CA GLN A 338 18.32 0.71 -15.23
C GLN A 338 19.46 1.72 -15.42
N ALA A 339 20.54 1.33 -16.11
CA ALA A 339 21.70 2.17 -16.38
C ALA A 339 21.50 3.13 -17.57
N GLU A 340 20.24 3.44 -17.94
CA GLU A 340 19.95 4.49 -18.91
C GLU A 340 20.58 5.80 -18.41
N PRO A 341 21.49 6.43 -19.17
CA PRO A 341 22.23 7.58 -18.69
C PRO A 341 21.27 8.71 -18.31
N PRO A 342 21.53 9.46 -17.22
CA PRO A 342 20.71 10.60 -16.87
C PRO A 342 20.60 11.51 -18.09
N ALA A 343 19.37 11.94 -18.39
CA ALA A 343 19.14 12.92 -19.45
C ALA A 343 20.13 14.08 -19.25
N PRO A 344 20.80 14.54 -20.33
CA PRO A 344 21.75 15.64 -20.21
C PRO A 344 21.07 16.81 -19.49
N PRO A 345 21.78 17.50 -18.57
CA PRO A 345 21.19 18.59 -17.82
C PRO A 345 20.58 19.59 -18.80
N VAL A 346 19.30 19.88 -18.64
CA VAL A 346 18.63 20.96 -19.36
C VAL A 346 19.34 22.25 -18.95
N LEU A 347 20.15 22.79 -19.87
CA LEU A 347 20.86 24.05 -19.64
C LEU A 347 19.84 25.15 -19.36
N PRO A 348 19.91 25.86 -18.22
CA PRO A 348 19.05 27.02 -17.97
C PRO A 348 19.34 28.09 -19.03
N GLY A 349 18.35 28.39 -19.89
CA GLY A 349 18.40 29.53 -20.80
C GLY A 349 18.33 29.24 -22.30
N LEU A 350 18.14 28.00 -22.75
CA LEU A 350 17.80 27.75 -24.16
C LEU A 350 16.29 27.93 -24.37
N PRO A 351 15.85 28.90 -25.19
CA PRO A 351 14.43 29.09 -25.48
C PRO A 351 13.85 27.86 -26.16
N THR A 352 12.75 27.34 -25.62
CA THR A 352 11.90 26.34 -26.26
C THR A 352 11.19 26.99 -27.46
N GLY A 353 11.85 27.01 -28.61
CA GLY A 353 11.26 27.28 -29.93
C GLY A 353 11.89 26.30 -30.91
N VAL A 354 11.15 25.58 -31.76
CA VAL A 354 10.24 26.10 -32.78
C VAL A 354 9.12 25.07 -33.05
N PRO A 355 7.85 25.47 -33.20
CA PRO A 355 6.82 24.63 -33.81
C PRO A 355 7.13 24.51 -35.31
N GLY A 356 7.74 23.40 -35.71
CA GLY A 356 7.93 23.02 -37.11
C GLY A 356 6.61 22.57 -37.73
N GLY A 357 5.75 23.52 -38.09
CA GLY A 357 4.52 23.32 -38.84
C GLY A 357 4.47 24.25 -40.04
N ALA A 358 5.31 24.00 -41.05
CA ALA A 358 5.25 24.69 -42.32
C ALA A 358 4.07 24.13 -43.14
N THR A 359 3.00 24.91 -43.23
CA THR A 359 1.92 24.72 -44.20
C THR A 359 2.48 24.88 -45.62
N PRO A 360 2.27 23.92 -46.54
CA PRO A 360 2.72 24.09 -47.92
C PRO A 360 1.88 25.17 -48.65
N PRO A 361 2.47 25.90 -49.61
CA PRO A 361 1.78 26.97 -50.31
C PRO A 361 0.69 26.40 -51.23
N GLN A 362 -0.53 26.93 -51.12
CA GLN A 362 -1.56 26.78 -52.13
C GLN A 362 -1.11 27.50 -53.41
N GLY A 363 -0.95 26.75 -54.49
CA GLY A 363 -0.67 27.29 -55.81
C GLY A 363 -1.87 28.06 -56.38
N PRO A 364 -1.64 29.02 -57.29
CA PRO A 364 -2.71 29.82 -57.89
C PRO A 364 -3.49 28.97 -58.91
N GLY A 365 -4.82 29.09 -58.86
CA GLY A 365 -5.71 28.54 -59.86
C GLY A 365 -5.47 29.14 -61.24
N GLY A 366 -5.56 28.29 -62.25
CA GLY A 366 -5.65 28.66 -63.66
C GLY A 366 -6.89 28.00 -64.28
N ALA A 367 -7.73 28.87 -64.85
CA ALA A 367 -8.78 28.72 -65.86
C ALA A 367 -9.38 27.33 -66.17
#